data_AF-A0A7C3N180-F1
#
_entry.id   AF-A0A7C3N180-F1
#
_cell.length_a   1.000
_cell.length_b   1.000
_cell.length_c   1.000
_cell.angle_alpha   90.00
_cell.angle_beta   90.00
_cell.angle_gamma   90.00
#
_symmetry.space_group_name_H-M   'P 1'
#
loop_
_entity.id
_entity.type
_entity.pdbx_description
1 polymer ?
#
loop_
_entity_poly.entity_id
_entity_poly.type
_entity_poly.pdbx_seq_one_letter_code
_entity_poly.pdbx_strand_id
1 'polypeptide(L)'
;MSDLTVSQVSSIPLEKTEGRKTLRDPISDFKKALSESIDEVNRLEQEARQKAEGMVQGKVEIHEAMIAMEQANLSLRLLIQIRNKMIAAYEEIMRMQL
;
A
#
# COMPACT_ATOMS: atom_id res chain seq x y z
N MET A 1 32.20 -63.19 -13.05
CA MET A 1 32.47 -61.76 -12.83
C MET A 1 31.14 -61.07 -12.67
N SER A 2 31.01 -60.42 -11.52
CA SER A 2 29.95 -59.56 -10.97
C SER A 2 28.88 -59.07 -11.94
N ASP A 3 27.59 -59.35 -11.72
CA ASP A 3 26.71 -58.90 -10.62
C ASP A 3 25.89 -57.67 -11.02
N LEU A 4 24.66 -57.66 -10.48
CA LEU A 4 23.82 -56.50 -10.20
C LEU A 4 23.01 -55.89 -11.36
N THR A 5 21.78 -56.39 -11.41
CA THR A 5 20.56 -55.60 -11.56
C THR A 5 20.67 -54.22 -10.89
N VAL A 6 20.56 -53.17 -11.68
CA VAL A 6 20.12 -51.83 -11.23
C VAL A 6 18.98 -51.44 -12.17
N SER A 7 17.83 -52.09 -12.00
CA SER A 7 16.63 -51.47 -11.43
C SER A 7 16.69 -49.94 -11.29
N GLN A 8 15.73 -49.28 -11.93
CA GLN A 8 15.17 -47.98 -11.51
C GLN A 8 16.18 -46.87 -11.24
N VAL A 9 16.60 -46.19 -12.30
CA VAL A 9 16.71 -44.73 -12.22
C VAL A 9 15.63 -44.17 -13.12
N SER A 10 14.41 -44.20 -12.58
CA SER A 10 13.34 -43.31 -12.99
C SER A 10 13.94 -41.90 -13.02
N SER A 11 14.05 -41.32 -14.21
CA SER A 11 14.32 -39.91 -14.38
C SER A 11 13.30 -39.15 -13.54
N ILE A 12 13.78 -38.58 -12.44
CA ILE A 12 13.01 -37.81 -11.47
C ILE A 12 12.12 -36.86 -12.26
N PRO A 13 10.79 -36.99 -12.18
CA PRO A 13 9.92 -35.92 -12.61
C PRO A 13 10.34 -34.71 -11.80
N LEU A 14 10.81 -33.65 -12.46
CA LEU A 14 10.87 -32.35 -11.84
C LEU A 14 9.41 -31.96 -11.55
N GLU A 15 8.90 -32.44 -10.43
CA GLU A 15 7.77 -31.87 -9.73
C GLU A 15 8.25 -30.48 -9.36
N LYS A 16 7.98 -29.56 -10.29
CA LYS A 16 8.24 -28.14 -10.20
C LYS A 16 7.33 -27.67 -9.08
N THR A 17 7.87 -27.80 -7.89
CA THR A 17 7.24 -27.56 -6.60
C THR A 17 6.51 -26.23 -6.72
N GLU A 18 5.19 -26.31 -6.58
CA GLU A 18 4.33 -25.16 -6.40
C GLU A 18 4.89 -24.32 -5.24
N GLY A 19 5.51 -23.22 -5.61
CA GLY A 19 6.25 -22.41 -4.67
C GLY A 19 6.79 -21.15 -5.32
N ARG A 20 6.11 -20.67 -6.38
CA ARG A 20 6.28 -19.29 -6.83
C ARG A 20 5.62 -18.40 -5.76
N LYS A 21 6.29 -18.24 -4.61
CA LYS A 21 6.16 -17.01 -3.83
C LYS A 21 6.49 -15.92 -4.84
N THR A 22 5.45 -15.31 -5.39
CA THR A 22 5.59 -14.08 -6.15
C THR A 22 6.44 -13.18 -5.29
N LEU A 23 7.64 -12.86 -5.78
CA LEU A 23 8.45 -11.81 -5.19
C LEU A 23 7.52 -10.60 -5.20
N ARG A 24 6.92 -10.26 -4.06
CA ARG A 24 6.04 -9.10 -3.96
C ARG A 24 6.93 -7.92 -4.32
N ASP A 25 6.60 -7.26 -5.43
CA ASP A 25 7.29 -6.05 -5.83
C ASP A 25 7.02 -5.00 -4.75
N PRO A 26 8.03 -4.61 -3.94
CA PRO A 26 7.84 -3.65 -2.86
C PRO A 26 7.32 -2.31 -3.38
N ILE A 27 7.61 -1.98 -4.65
CA ILE A 27 7.12 -0.77 -5.32
C ILE A 27 5.62 -0.89 -5.58
N SER A 28 5.15 -2.06 -6.02
CA SER A 28 3.73 -2.30 -6.27
C SER A 28 2.91 -2.27 -4.97
N ASP A 29 3.41 -2.91 -3.90
CA ASP A 29 2.73 -2.92 -2.59
C ASP A 29 2.67 -1.51 -2.00
N PHE A 30 3.74 -0.73 -2.12
CA PHE A 30 3.76 0.67 -1.69
C PHE A 30 2.85 1.57 -2.53
N LYS A 31 2.83 1.42 -3.87
CA LYS A 31 1.90 2.13 -4.74
C LYS A 31 0.45 1.85 -4.35
N LYS A 32 0.13 0.60 -4.02
CA LYS A 32 -1.20 0.21 -3.55
C LYS A 32 -1.54 0.90 -2.22
N ALA A 33 -0.65 0.82 -1.23
CA ALA A 33 -0.86 1.46 0.07
C ALA A 33 -1.00 2.99 -0.04
N LEU A 34 -0.24 3.63 -0.94
CA LEU A 34 -0.38 5.05 -1.24
C LEU A 34 -1.76 5.35 -1.85
N SER A 35 -2.18 4.56 -2.85
CA SER A 35 -3.50 4.76 -3.48
C SER A 35 -4.62 4.65 -2.45
N GLU A 36 -4.56 3.62 -1.60
CA GLU A 36 -5.50 3.43 -0.50
C GLU A 36 -5.47 4.62 0.49
N SER A 37 -4.28 5.16 0.78
CA SER A 37 -4.14 6.34 1.65
C SER A 37 -4.74 7.61 1.04
N ILE A 38 -4.63 7.79 -0.28
CA ILE A 38 -5.24 8.92 -0.99
C ILE A 38 -6.76 8.81 -0.93
N ASP A 39 -7.29 7.62 -1.20
CA ASP A 39 -8.73 7.35 -1.12
C ASP A 39 -9.26 7.58 0.31
N GLU A 40 -8.48 7.18 1.31
CA GLU A 40 -8.79 7.39 2.72
C GLU A 40 -8.82 8.88 3.10
N VAL A 41 -7.82 9.67 2.67
CA VAL A 41 -7.83 11.12 2.90
C VAL A 41 -9.04 11.77 2.24
N ASN A 42 -9.40 11.35 1.02
CA ASN A 42 -10.59 11.85 0.35
C ASN A 42 -11.88 11.51 1.11
N ARG A 43 -11.97 10.30 1.66
CA ARG A 43 -13.09 9.87 2.52
C ARG A 43 -13.19 10.74 3.77
N LEU A 44 -12.06 10.97 4.46
CA LEU A 44 -12.00 11.80 5.67
C LEU A 44 -12.40 13.26 5.37
N GLU A 45 -11.95 13.83 4.25
CA GLU A 45 -12.37 15.16 3.79
C GLU A 45 -13.88 15.24 3.56
N GLN A 46 -14.47 14.22 2.93
CA GLN A 46 -15.91 14.15 2.69
C GLN A 46 -16.71 14.03 3.99
N GLU A 47 -16.25 13.19 4.92
CA GLU A 47 -16.85 13.04 6.25
C GLU A 47 -16.77 14.36 7.03
N ALA A 48 -15.62 15.02 7.03
CA ALA A 48 -15.44 16.31 7.68
C ALA A 48 -16.40 17.37 7.14
N ARG A 49 -16.61 17.42 5.82
CA ARG A 49 -17.59 18.33 5.19
C ARG A 49 -19.02 18.00 5.63
N GLN A 50 -19.40 16.73 5.60
CA GLN A 50 -20.74 16.31 6.04
C GLN A 50 -21.00 16.67 7.51
N LYS A 51 -20.02 16.45 8.39
CA LYS A 51 -20.14 16.82 9.81
C LYS A 51 -20.17 18.33 10.01
N ALA A 52 -19.39 19.10 9.24
CA ALA A 52 -19.44 20.56 9.26
C ALA A 52 -20.81 21.10 8.81
N GLU A 53 -21.39 20.53 7.75
CA GLU A 53 -22.74 20.88 7.30
C GLU A 53 -23.80 20.49 8.35
N GLY A 54 -23.67 19.30 8.93
CA GLY A 54 -24.53 18.82 10.01
C GLY A 54 -24.46 19.71 11.25
N MET A 55 -23.28 20.24 11.57
CA MET A 55 -23.07 21.18 12.68
C MET A 55 -23.79 22.49 12.45
N VAL A 56 -23.69 23.07 11.25
CA VAL A 56 -24.42 24.31 10.89
C VAL A 56 -25.94 24.10 10.95
N GLN A 57 -26.41 22.89 10.63
CA GLN A 57 -27.81 22.50 10.73
C GLN A 57 -28.27 22.12 12.15
N GLY A 58 -27.36 22.10 13.14
CA GLY A 58 -27.65 21.67 14.51
C GLY A 58 -27.90 20.17 14.68
N LYS A 59 -27.48 19.34 13.71
CA LYS A 59 -27.63 17.88 13.71
C LYS A 59 -26.40 17.12 14.20
N VAL A 60 -25.26 17.79 14.25
CA VAL A 60 -23.96 17.24 14.69
C VAL A 60 -23.37 18.22 15.70
N GLU A 61 -22.76 17.68 16.75
CA GLU A 61 -22.13 18.51 17.77
C GLU A 61 -20.86 19.20 17.22
N ILE A 62 -20.59 20.42 17.68
CA ILE A 62 -19.44 21.22 17.20
C ILE A 62 -18.12 20.46 17.37
N HIS A 63 -17.95 19.76 18.50
CA HIS A 63 -16.72 19.01 18.78
C HIS A 63 -16.51 17.83 17.82
N GLU A 64 -17.57 17.15 17.37
CA GLU A 64 -17.46 16.06 16.41
C GLU A 64 -17.05 16.55 15.02
N ALA A 65 -17.60 17.70 14.60
CA ALA A 65 -17.20 18.36 13.37
C ALA A 65 -15.72 18.82 13.44
N MET A 66 -15.31 19.44 14.55
CA MET A 66 -13.92 19.85 14.76
C MET A 66 -12.94 18.66 14.74
N ILE A 67 -13.30 17.54 15.38
CA ILE A 67 -12.46 16.33 15.37
C ILE A 67 -12.30 15.79 13.95
N ALA A 68 -13.40 15.69 13.19
CA ALA A 68 -13.33 15.18 11.83
C ALA A 68 -12.51 16.08 10.91
N MET A 69 -12.64 17.41 11.06
CA MET A 69 -11.81 18.37 10.33
C MET A 69 -10.32 18.23 10.68
N GLU A 70 -9.97 18.04 11.96
CA GLU A 70 -8.57 17.87 12.35
C GLU A 70 -8.00 16.54 11.85
N GLN A 71 -8.79 15.47 11.86
CA GLN A 71 -8.40 14.18 11.29
C GLN A 71 -8.11 14.30 9.79
N ALA A 72 -9.01 14.92 9.01
CA ALA A 72 -8.80 15.14 7.59
C ALA A 72 -7.52 15.95 7.31
N ASN A 73 -7.31 17.03 8.07
CA ASN A 73 -6.13 17.90 7.93
C ASN A 73 -4.83 17.17 8.30
N LEU A 74 -4.81 16.41 9.39
CA LEU A 74 -3.65 15.61 9.80
C LEU A 74 -3.29 14.55 8.76
N SER A 75 -4.29 13.81 8.26
CA SER A 75 -4.10 12.78 7.24
C SER A 75 -3.59 13.37 5.92
N LEU A 76 -4.11 14.54 5.51
CA LEU A 76 -3.62 15.26 4.34
C LEU A 76 -2.16 15.69 4.50
N ARG A 77 -1.78 16.24 5.66
CA ARG A 77 -0.40 16.62 5.95
C ARG A 77 0.54 15.41 5.86
N LEU A 78 0.13 14.27 6.40
CA LEU A 78 0.88 13.02 6.30
C LEU A 78 1.05 12.60 4.83
N LEU A 79 -0.03 12.63 4.03
CA LEU A 79 0.02 12.27 2.61
C LEU A 79 0.99 13.16 1.83
N ILE A 80 1.02 14.48 2.10
CA ILE A 80 1.96 15.40 1.46
C ILE A 80 3.41 15.02 1.80
N GLN A 81 3.69 14.64 3.05
CA GLN A 81 5.03 14.17 3.44
C GLN A 81 5.44 12.92 2.67
N ILE A 82 4.52 11.95 2.54
CA ILE A 82 4.75 10.73 1.77
C ILE A 82 5.01 11.08 0.31
N ARG A 83 4.15 11.91 -0.32
CA ARG A 83 4.33 12.40 -1.71
C ARG A 83 5.72 12.97 -1.92
N ASN A 84 6.18 13.83 -1.01
CA ASN A 84 7.51 14.44 -1.10
C ASN A 84 8.62 13.39 -1.01
N LYS A 85 8.48 12.36 -0.18
CA LYS A 85 9.50 11.31 -0.06
C LYS A 85 9.55 10.41 -1.28
N MET A 86 8.41 10.13 -1.90
CA MET A 86 8.38 9.39 -3.17
C MET A 86 9.07 10.15 -4.30
N ILE A 87 8.80 11.44 -4.43
CA ILE A 87 9.44 12.28 -5.45
C ILE A 87 10.96 12.27 -5.23
N ALA A 88 11.41 12.46 -3.98
CA ALA A 88 12.82 12.39 -3.64
C ALA A 88 13.46 11.02 -3.94
N ALA A 89 12.77 9.92 -3.65
CA ALA A 89 13.24 8.57 -3.97
C ALA A 89 13.34 8.32 -5.48
N TYR A 90 12.37 8.83 -6.26
CA TYR A 90 12.42 8.78 -7.72
C TYR A 90 13.61 9.59 -8.27
N GLU A 91 13.80 10.81 -7.79
CA GLU A 91 14.95 11.64 -8.16
C GLU A 91 16.29 10.98 -7.82
N GLU A 92 16.40 10.29 -6.69
CA GLU A 92 17.62 9.59 -6.27
C GLU A 92 17.96 8.43 -7.21
N ILE A 93 16.96 7.63 -7.59
CA ILE A 93 17.15 6.53 -8.56
C ILE A 93 17.62 7.09 -9.92
N MET A 94 17.09 8.24 -10.35
CA MET A 94 17.51 8.90 -11.58
C MET A 94 18.96 9.41 -11.48
N ARG A 95 19.38 9.92 -10.32
CA ARG A 95 20.76 10.36 -10.08
C ARG A 95 21.78 9.21 -10.08
N MET A 96 21.39 8.00 -9.66
CA MET A 96 22.29 6.83 -9.67
C MET A 96 22.56 6.25 -11.07
N GLN A 97 21.68 6.51 -12.05
CA GLN A 97 21.78 5.94 -13.40
C GLN A 97 22.50 6.84 -14.41
N LEU A 98 22.87 8.06 -14.01
CA LEU A 98 23.64 9.02 -14.82
C LEU A 98 25.14 8.88 -14.55
#